data_AF-A0A2R6NS78-F1
#
_entry.id   AF-A0A2R6NS78-F1
#
_cell.length_a   1.000
_cell.length_b   1.000
_cell.length_c   1.000
_cell.angle_alpha   90.00
_cell.angle_beta   90.00
_cell.angle_gamma   90.00
#
_symmetry.space_group_name_H-M   'P 1'
#
loop_
_entity.id
_entity.type
_entity.pdbx_description
1 polymer ?
#
loop_
_entity_poly.entity_id
_entity_poly.type
_entity_poly.pdbx_seq_one_letter_code
_entity_poly.pdbx_strand_id
1 'polypeptide(L)'
;MNEGGLYAERIGAHLPGYPDAGWEDGTPLSGGGVKGAGVNFFRTTFDLDLPPATDVPIRLSFTPSNISSNYRVQIYLNGWQLGKYINNFG
;
A
#
# COMPACT_ATOMS: atom_id res chain seq x y z
N MET A 1 4.00 16.40 -3.22
CA MET A 1 5.29 15.80 -2.80
C MET A 1 5.07 14.31 -2.56
N ASN A 2 6.05 13.46 -2.93
CA ASN A 2 5.91 11.99 -2.98
C ASN A 2 6.01 11.31 -1.60
N GLU A 3 6.95 11.77 -0.78
CA GLU A 3 7.27 11.16 0.52
C GLU A 3 6.86 12.06 1.67
N GLY A 4 6.44 11.44 2.77
CA GLY A 4 6.18 12.04 4.07
C GLY A 4 7.26 11.72 5.09
N GLY A 5 6.84 11.47 6.32
CA GLY A 5 7.72 11.33 7.49
C GLY A 5 7.62 10.01 8.22
N LEU A 6 6.87 9.01 7.74
CA LEU A 6 6.81 7.67 8.35
C LEU A 6 8.18 6.99 8.24
N TYR A 7 8.51 6.11 9.19
CA TYR A 7 9.80 5.42 9.20
C TYR A 7 10.09 4.68 7.89
N ALA A 8 9.12 3.95 7.37
CA ALA A 8 9.21 3.25 6.09
C ALA A 8 9.47 4.19 4.89
N GLU A 9 8.96 5.43 4.94
CA GLU A 9 9.26 6.45 3.92
C GLU A 9 10.72 6.89 4.04
N ARG A 10 11.16 7.26 5.25
CA ARG A 10 12.52 7.77 5.51
C ARG A 10 13.63 6.79 5.16
N ILE A 11 13.39 5.49 5.30
CA ILE A 11 14.37 4.46 4.94
C ILE A 11 14.24 3.99 3.49
N GLY A 12 13.28 4.53 2.72
CA GLY A 12 13.08 4.15 1.32
C GLY A 12 12.41 2.79 1.11
N ALA A 13 11.68 2.25 2.10
CA ALA A 13 11.06 0.93 2.00
C ALA A 13 9.97 0.83 0.90
N HIS A 14 9.48 1.96 0.42
CA HIS A 14 8.52 2.08 -0.67
C HIS A 14 9.16 2.00 -2.08
N LEU A 15 10.49 2.02 -2.18
CA LEU A 15 11.22 2.00 -3.45
C LEU A 15 11.44 0.56 -3.96
N PRO A 16 11.44 0.31 -5.28
CA PRO A 16 11.82 -0.99 -5.85
C PRO A 16 13.17 -1.50 -5.32
N GLY A 17 13.29 -2.81 -5.13
CA GLY A 17 14.55 -3.44 -4.69
C GLY A 17 14.95 -3.25 -3.22
N TYR A 18 14.14 -2.57 -2.38
CA TYR A 18 14.38 -2.51 -0.94
C TYR A 18 14.50 -3.92 -0.31
N PRO A 19 15.50 -4.18 0.56
CA PRO A 19 15.71 -5.49 1.17
C PRO A 19 14.70 -5.75 2.29
N ASP A 20 13.63 -6.47 1.98
CA ASP A 20 12.55 -6.86 2.89
C ASP A 20 12.60 -8.32 3.33
N ALA A 21 13.64 -9.08 2.96
CA ALA A 21 13.78 -10.50 3.29
C ALA A 21 13.81 -10.82 4.81
N GLY A 22 14.08 -9.84 5.66
CA GLY A 22 14.05 -9.98 7.11
C GLY A 22 12.71 -9.58 7.75
N TRP A 23 11.70 -9.22 6.95
CA TRP A 23 10.40 -8.82 7.45
C TRP A 23 9.54 -10.04 7.77
N GLU A 24 8.63 -9.87 8.73
CA GLU A 24 7.62 -10.89 9.02
C GLU A 24 6.59 -10.95 7.89
N ASP A 25 6.16 -12.16 7.54
CA ASP A 25 5.06 -12.36 6.61
C ASP A 25 3.75 -11.80 7.19
N GLY A 26 3.01 -11.08 6.37
CA GLY A 26 1.76 -10.45 6.79
C GLY A 26 0.91 -9.99 5.62
N THR A 27 -0.31 -9.57 5.93
CA THR A 27 -1.25 -9.05 4.92
C THR A 27 -1.97 -7.81 5.42
N PRO A 28 -2.21 -6.81 4.55
CA PRO A 28 -3.10 -5.68 4.86
C PRO A 28 -4.59 -6.05 4.74
N LEU A 29 -4.92 -7.27 4.31
CA LEU A 29 -6.30 -7.73 4.06
C LEU A 29 -6.96 -8.30 5.32
N SER A 30 -8.14 -8.91 5.15
CA SER A 30 -8.93 -9.52 6.23
C SER A 30 -8.11 -10.47 7.10
N GLY A 31 -8.25 -10.35 8.42
CA GLY A 31 -7.48 -11.11 9.40
C GLY A 31 -6.07 -10.58 9.68
N GLY A 32 -5.53 -9.70 8.82
CA GLY A 32 -4.23 -9.06 8.96
C GLY A 32 -4.29 -7.68 9.61
N GLY A 33 -3.51 -6.74 9.06
CA GLY A 33 -3.46 -5.33 9.46
C GLY A 33 -2.87 -5.08 10.85
N VAL A 34 -3.06 -3.85 11.34
CA VAL A 34 -2.66 -3.46 12.69
C VAL A 34 -3.70 -3.96 13.71
N LYS A 35 -3.25 -4.50 14.85
CA LYS A 35 -4.13 -5.04 15.90
C LYS A 35 -4.59 -4.02 16.96
N GLY A 36 -4.10 -2.79 16.86
CA GLY A 36 -4.40 -1.68 17.74
C GLY A 36 -3.96 -0.37 17.10
N ALA A 37 -3.83 0.70 17.89
CA ALA A 37 -3.27 1.95 17.37
C ALA A 37 -1.81 1.73 16.95
N GLY A 38 -1.51 1.98 15.68
CA GLY A 38 -0.18 1.78 15.11
C GLY A 38 -0.16 1.91 13.59
N VAL A 39 1.02 1.69 13.02
CA VAL A 39 1.25 1.76 11.58
C VAL A 39 2.07 0.54 11.17
N ASN A 40 1.53 -0.27 10.26
CA ASN A 40 2.28 -1.30 9.56
C ASN A 40 2.58 -0.83 8.14
N PHE A 41 3.72 -1.26 7.60
CA PHE A 41 4.07 -1.06 6.19
C PHE A 41 4.15 -2.44 5.53
N PHE A 42 3.41 -2.62 4.45
CA PHE A 42 3.36 -3.88 3.71
C PHE A 42 3.98 -3.66 2.34
N ARG A 43 4.66 -4.69 1.83
CA ARG A 43 5.30 -4.68 0.53
C ARG A 43 5.05 -6.00 -0.16
N THR A 44 4.87 -5.95 -1.48
CA THR A 44 4.71 -7.11 -2.34
C THR A 44 5.11 -6.73 -3.77
N THR A 45 5.29 -7.74 -4.62
CA THR A 45 5.56 -7.60 -6.05
C THR A 45 4.60 -8.48 -6.83
N PHE A 46 4.26 -8.06 -8.04
CA PHE A 46 3.48 -8.85 -8.97
C PHE A 46 3.98 -8.57 -10.39
N ASP A 47 3.88 -9.58 -11.25
CA ASP A 47 4.12 -9.42 -12.68
C ASP A 47 2.80 -9.07 -13.36
N LEU A 48 2.88 -8.14 -14.31
CA LEU A 48 1.74 -7.68 -15.09
C LEU A 48 2.06 -7.88 -16.57
N ASP A 49 1.39 -8.85 -17.18
CA ASP A 49 1.50 -9.14 -18.61
C ASP A 49 0.24 -8.64 -19.32
N LEU A 50 0.40 -7.63 -20.18
CA LEU A 50 -0.70 -7.02 -20.94
C LEU A 50 -0.52 -7.30 -22.44
N PRO A 51 -1.62 -7.53 -23.19
CA PRO A 51 -1.53 -7.74 -24.63
C PRO A 51 -0.83 -6.58 -25.33
N PRO A 52 0.12 -6.85 -26.26
CA PRO A 52 0.77 -5.79 -27.00
C PRO A 52 -0.24 -5.00 -27.84
N ALA A 53 0.07 -3.73 -28.08
CA ALA A 53 -0.75 -2.82 -28.90
C ALA A 53 -2.19 -2.60 -28.39
N THR A 54 -2.43 -2.75 -27.08
CA THR A 54 -3.71 -2.39 -26.44
C THR A 54 -3.51 -1.26 -25.42
N ASP A 55 -4.53 -0.40 -25.28
CA ASP A 55 -4.64 0.55 -24.17
C ASP A 55 -5.56 -0.07 -23.10
N VAL A 56 -4.99 -0.40 -21.93
CA VAL A 56 -5.70 -1.07 -20.85
C VAL A 56 -5.64 -0.20 -19.60
N PRO A 57 -6.73 0.51 -19.26
CA PRO A 57 -6.81 1.27 -18.02
C PRO A 57 -6.76 0.34 -16.81
N ILE A 58 -5.81 0.59 -15.91
CA ILE A 58 -5.65 -0.18 -14.67
C ILE A 58 -5.97 0.72 -13.48
N ARG A 59 -6.72 0.17 -12.52
CA ARG A 59 -7.03 0.85 -11.25
C ARG A 59 -6.71 -0.04 -10.07
N LEU A 60 -6.33 0.62 -8.98
CA LEU A 60 -6.36 0.02 -7.65
C LEU A 60 -7.72 0.33 -7.02
N SER A 61 -8.33 -0.66 -6.37
CA SER A 61 -9.64 -0.53 -5.74
C SER A 61 -9.57 -0.94 -4.28
N PHE A 62 -10.14 -0.10 -3.42
CA PHE A 62 -10.42 -0.45 -2.03
C PHE A 62 -11.89 -0.84 -1.89
N THR A 63 -12.13 -1.93 -1.19
CA THR A 63 -13.47 -2.24 -0.68
C THR A 63 -13.64 -1.52 0.65
N PRO A 64 -14.57 -0.56 0.76
CA PRO A 64 -14.77 0.17 2.01
C PRO A 64 -15.14 -0.78 3.15
N SER A 65 -14.57 -0.53 4.33
CA SER A 65 -14.99 -1.18 5.56
C SER A 65 -16.13 -0.39 6.20
N ASN A 66 -16.66 -0.87 7.33
CA ASN A 66 -17.61 -0.08 8.13
C ASN A 66 -17.00 1.29 8.47
N ILE A 67 -17.78 2.36 8.38
CA ILE A 67 -17.36 3.75 8.66
C ILE A 67 -16.79 3.93 10.08
N SER A 68 -17.19 3.06 11.03
CA SER A 68 -16.65 3.06 12.40
C SER A 68 -15.21 2.52 12.48
N SER A 69 -14.71 1.85 11.44
CA SER A 69 -13.33 1.39 11.35
C SER A 69 -12.43 2.55 10.91
N ASN A 70 -11.65 3.09 11.85
CA ASN A 70 -10.82 4.26 11.60
C ASN A 70 -9.41 3.86 11.20
N TYR A 71 -9.10 3.94 9.90
CA TYR A 71 -7.75 3.73 9.38
C TYR A 71 -7.46 4.59 8.15
N ARG A 72 -6.17 4.74 7.85
CA ARG A 72 -5.65 5.46 6.69
C ARG A 72 -4.66 4.57 5.95
N VAL A 73 -4.68 4.65 4.62
CA VAL A 73 -3.74 3.92 3.75
C VAL A 73 -3.04 4.91 2.83
N GLN A 74 -1.76 4.69 2.61
CA GLN A 74 -1.00 5.31 1.52
C GLN A 74 -0.51 4.19 0.61
N ILE A 75 -0.75 4.30 -0.70
CA ILE A 75 -0.24 3.32 -1.67
C ILE A 75 0.94 3.91 -2.42
N TYR A 76 1.97 3.09 -2.57
CA TYR A 76 3.10 3.33 -3.46
C TYR A 76 3.14 2.24 -4.54
N LEU A 77 3.33 2.63 -5.80
CA LEU A 77 3.61 1.71 -6.90
C LEU A 77 4.93 2.14 -7.54
N ASN A 78 5.91 1.24 -7.56
CA ASN A 78 7.25 1.52 -8.06
C ASN A 78 7.89 2.80 -7.47
N GLY A 79 7.68 3.05 -6.18
CA GLY A 79 8.18 4.25 -5.47
C GLY A 79 7.27 5.47 -5.53
N TRP A 80 6.25 5.50 -6.39
CA TRP A 80 5.36 6.65 -6.55
C TRP A 80 4.13 6.53 -5.66
N GLN A 81 3.89 7.54 -4.83
CA GLN A 81 2.68 7.64 -4.03
C GLN A 81 1.49 7.92 -4.93
N LEU A 82 0.59 6.95 -5.09
CA LEU A 82 -0.54 7.04 -6.02
C LEU A 82 -1.84 7.49 -5.37
N GLY A 83 -1.97 7.32 -4.06
CA GLY A 83 -3.24 7.60 -3.39
C GLY A 83 -3.19 7.49 -1.88
N LYS A 84 -4.01 8.32 -1.24
CA LYS A 84 -4.33 8.24 0.18
C LYS A 84 -5.79 7.85 0.31
N TYR A 85 -6.07 6.86 1.14
CA TYR A 85 -7.42 6.42 1.43
C TYR A 85 -7.70 6.60 2.92
N ILE A 86 -8.85 7.16 3.25
CA ILE A 86 -9.28 7.42 4.63
C ILE A 86 -10.67 6.81 4.81
N ASN A 87 -10.75 5.65 5.46
CA ASN A 87 -11.98 4.85 5.47
C ASN A 87 -13.19 5.59 6.07
N ASN A 88 -12.97 6.47 7.04
CA ASN A 88 -14.02 7.21 7.74
C ASN A 88 -14.35 8.59 7.13
N PHE A 89 -13.72 8.99 6.03
CA PHE A 89 -13.97 10.29 5.37
C PHE A 89 -14.19 10.19 3.85
N GLY A 90 -13.80 9.08 3.21
CA GLY A 90 -13.73 8.97 1.76
C GLY A 90 -12.30 9.19 1.27
#